data_AF-A0A4Q3YJF8-F1
#
_entry.id   AF-A0A4Q3YJF8-F1
#
_cell.length_a   1.000
_cell.length_b   1.000
_cell.length_c   1.000
_cell.angle_alpha   90.00
_cell.angle_beta   90.00
_cell.angle_gamma   90.00
#
_symmetry.space_group_name_H-M   'P 1'
#
loop_
_entity.id
_entity.type
_entity.pdbx_description
1 polymer ?
#
loop_
_entity_poly.entity_id
_entity_poly.type
_entity_poly.pdbx_seq_one_letter_code
_entity_poly.pdbx_strand_id
1 'polypeptide(L)' 'MSDETRTVLNGPTKLYVHWCSVPSCREWGGFGFSNNRGEPQWWCWEHYPHKPNQARSEAAEIAEMLR' A
#
# COMPACT_ATOMS: atom_id res chain seq x y z
N MET A 1 3.92 -3.49 -23.60
CA MET A 1 5.38 -3.73 -23.59
C MET A 1 5.65 -4.78 -22.54
N SER A 2 5.80 -6.04 -22.96
CA SER A 2 6.24 -7.14 -22.08
C SER A 2 7.66 -7.51 -22.52
N ASP A 3 8.61 -7.54 -21.59
CA ASP A 3 10.01 -7.84 -21.93
C ASP A 3 10.16 -9.33 -22.25
N GLU A 4 10.19 -9.66 -23.54
CA GLU A 4 10.28 -11.02 -24.09
C GLU A 4 11.71 -11.59 -24.02
N THR A 5 12.69 -10.76 -23.70
CA THR A 5 14.11 -11.12 -23.55
C THR A 5 14.50 -11.49 -22.12
N ARG A 6 13.60 -11.38 -21.15
CA ARG A 6 13.88 -11.70 -19.75
C ARG A 6 14.15 -13.20 -19.57
N THR A 7 15.38 -13.55 -19.25
CA THR A 7 15.73 -14.90 -18.80
C THR A 7 15.06 -15.20 -17.46
N VAL A 8 14.59 -16.44 -17.28
CA VAL A 8 14.00 -16.89 -16.02
C VAL A 8 15.06 -16.75 -14.92
N LEU A 9 14.74 -16.04 -13.85
CA LEU A 9 15.59 -15.95 -12.67
C LEU A 9 15.64 -17.36 -12.04
N ASN A 10 16.80 -18.03 -12.13
CA ASN A 10 17.06 -19.36 -11.57
C ASN A 10 17.33 -19.29 -10.05
N GLY A 11 16.40 -18.73 -9.30
CA GLY A 11 16.45 -18.66 -7.85
C GLY A 11 15.05 -18.71 -7.24
N PRO A 12 14.90 -19.15 -5.99
CA PRO A 12 13.59 -19.17 -5.34
C PRO A 12 13.05 -17.74 -5.27
N THR A 13 11.86 -17.54 -5.83
CA THR A 13 11.10 -16.30 -5.66
C THR A 13 10.77 -16.16 -4.18
N LYS A 14 11.39 -15.18 -3.51
CA LYS A 14 11.07 -14.86 -2.12
C LYS A 14 9.81 -14.01 -2.12
N LEU A 15 8.69 -14.60 -1.69
CA LEU A 15 7.52 -13.83 -1.29
C LEU A 15 7.84 -13.15 0.04
N TYR A 16 7.89 -11.82 0.05
CA TYR A 16 8.00 -11.06 1.28
C TYR A 16 6.60 -10.96 1.89
N VAL A 17 6.43 -11.61 3.04
CA VAL A 17 5.20 -11.54 3.83
C VAL A 17 5.26 -10.31 4.72
N HIS A 18 4.28 -9.43 4.57
CA HIS A 18 4.19 -8.20 5.33
C HIS A 18 2.96 -8.22 6.24
N TRP A 19 3.16 -8.04 7.54
CA TRP A 19 2.10 -7.88 8.53
C TRP A 19 1.80 -6.41 8.73
N CYS A 20 0.58 -6.10 9.21
CA CYS A 20 0.26 -4.75 9.65
C CYS A 20 1.23 -4.29 10.76
N SER A 21 1.72 -3.06 10.65
CA SER A 21 2.69 -2.46 11.58
C SER A 21 2.09 -2.11 12.93
N VAL A 22 0.76 -2.17 13.08
CA VAL A 22 0.08 -1.87 14.34
C VAL A 22 0.26 -3.04 15.31
N PRO A 23 0.83 -2.80 16.51
CA PRO A 23 0.95 -3.82 17.54
C PRO A 23 -0.42 -4.44 17.83
N SER A 24 -0.48 -5.77 17.94
CA SER A 24 -1.70 -6.59 18.10
C SER A 24 -2.54 -6.84 16.83
N CYS A 25 -2.34 -6.10 15.73
CA CYS A 25 -2.98 -6.42 14.46
C CYS A 25 -2.28 -7.64 13.83
N ARG A 26 -3.05 -8.69 13.55
CA ARG A 26 -2.55 -9.94 12.93
C ARG A 26 -3.02 -10.08 11.49
N GLU A 27 -3.37 -8.96 10.87
CA GLU A 27 -3.79 -8.92 9.47
C GLU A 27 -2.61 -8.66 8.56
N TRP A 28 -2.74 -9.13 7.32
CA TRP A 28 -1.76 -8.88 6.27
C TRP A 28 -1.75 -7.40 5.89
N GLY A 29 -0.54 -6.84 5.74
CA GLY A 29 -0.33 -5.48 5.28
C GLY A 29 -0.33 -5.43 3.75
N GLY A 30 -1.43 -4.96 3.15
CA GLY A 30 -1.55 -4.77 1.70
C GLY A 30 -1.08 -3.39 1.22
N PHE A 31 -0.98 -2.43 2.13
CA PHE A 31 -0.61 -1.04 1.84
C PHE A 31 0.69 -0.71 2.52
N GLY A 32 1.76 -0.42 1.77
CA GLY A 32 3.05 -0.07 2.35
C GLY A 32 3.85 0.82 1.43
N PHE A 33 4.72 1.63 2.02
CA PHE A 33 5.63 2.52 1.30
C PHE A 33 7.01 2.48 1.93
N SER A 34 8.05 2.53 1.08
CA SER A 34 9.42 2.64 1.53
C SER A 34 9.73 4.08 1.93
N ASN A 35 10.03 4.29 3.22
CA ASN A 35 10.47 5.59 3.69
C ASN A 35 11.96 5.79 3.41
N ASN A 36 12.33 6.13 2.17
CA ASN A 36 13.69 6.47 1.72
C ASN A 36 14.83 5.55 2.22
N ARG A 37 15.31 5.75 3.46
CA ARG A 37 16.37 4.95 4.12
C ARG A 37 15.90 4.08 5.29
N GLY A 38 14.60 4.06 5.60
CA GLY A 38 14.00 3.25 6.66
C GLY A 38 13.40 1.95 6.14
N GLU A 39 13.07 1.05 7.07
CA GLU A 39 12.31 -0.15 6.75
C GLU A 39 10.92 0.23 6.21
N PRO A 40 10.43 -0.44 5.17
CA PRO A 40 9.09 -0.18 4.65
C PRO A 40 8.05 -0.60 5.71
N GLN A 41 7.18 0.35 6.10
CA GLN A 41 6.01 0.03 6.90
C GLN A 41 4.85 -0.42 6.03
N TRP A 42 4.07 -1.35 6.59
CA TRP A 42 2.90 -1.94 5.95
C TRP A 42 1.69 -1.88 6.87
N TRP A 43 0.49 -1.69 6.31
CA TRP A 43 -0.76 -1.57 7.05
C TRP A 43 -1.86 -2.39 6.36
N CYS A 44 -2.79 -2.94 7.15
CA CYS A 44 -4.08 -3.36 6.63
C CYS A 44 -4.94 -2.12 6.33
N TRP A 45 -6.06 -2.29 5.62
CA TRP A 45 -6.92 -1.18 5.25
C TRP A 45 -7.45 -0.40 6.46
N GLU A 46 -7.82 -1.10 7.54
CA GLU A 46 -8.36 -0.49 8.77
C GLU A 46 -7.36 0.49 9.40
N HIS A 47 -6.09 0.11 9.41
CA HIS A 47 -4.99 0.86 10.02
C HIS A 47 -4.22 1.74 9.04
N TYR A 48 -4.65 1.85 7.79
CA TYR A 48 -3.91 2.63 6.79
C TYR A 48 -3.97 4.14 7.13
N PRO A 49 -2.84 4.80 7.42
CA PRO A 49 -2.83 6.18 7.92
C PRO A 49 -3.21 7.21 6.85
N HIS A 50 -3.11 6.86 5.57
CA HIS A 50 -3.43 7.75 4.45
C HIS A 50 -4.77 7.42 3.79
N LYS A 51 -5.66 6.70 4.48
CA LYS A 51 -7.02 6.48 3.97
C LYS A 51 -7.71 7.83 3.73
N PRO A 52 -8.44 7.99 2.61
CA PRO A 52 -9.24 9.18 2.40
C PRO A 52 -10.19 9.33 3.58
N ASN A 53 -10.15 10.49 4.24
CA ASN A 53 -11.13 10.77 5.28
C ASN A 53 -12.42 11.24 4.62
N GLN A 54 -13.55 10.93 5.26
CA GLN A 54 -14.87 11.26 4.75
C GLN A 54 -14.99 12.76 4.41
N ALA A 55 -14.47 13.62 5.28
CA ALA A 55 -14.49 15.07 5.07
C ALA A 55 -13.77 15.53 3.79
N ARG A 56 -12.63 14.94 3.40
CA ARG A 56 -11.94 15.31 2.15
C ARG A 56 -12.66 14.75 0.93
N SER A 57 -13.24 13.56 1.04
CA SER A 57 -14.05 12.98 -0.05
C SER A 57 -15.31 13.83 -0.30
N GLU A 58 -16.05 14.18 0.75
CA GLU A 58 -17.23 15.04 0.67
C GLU A 58 -16.88 16.42 0.11
N ALA A 59 -15.77 17.03 0.56
CA ALA A 59 -15.31 18.31 0.03
C ALA A 59 -14.94 18.23 -1.46
N ALA A 60 -14.35 17.12 -1.91
CA ALA A 60 -14.03 16.89 -3.32
C ALA A 60 -15.30 16.73 -4.17
N GLU A 61 -16.29 15.98 -3.67
CA GLU A 61 -17.59 15.82 -4.34
C GLU A 61 -18.35 17.14 -4.45
N ILE A 62 -18.39 17.94 -3.38
CA ILE A 62 -19.01 19.27 -3.40
C ILE A 62 -18.31 20.18 -4.43
N ALA A 63 -16.97 20.20 -4.45
CA ALA A 63 -16.22 20.98 -5.44
C ALA A 63 -16.49 20.51 -6.88
N GLU A 64 -16.71 19.21 -7.08
CA GLU A 64 -17.10 18.60 -8.36
C GLU A 64 -18.55 18.89 -8.76
N MET A 65 -19.45 19.14 -7.81
CA MET A 65 -20.80 19.60 -8.10
C MET A 65 -20.88 21.10 -8.44
N LEU A 66 -19.91 21.89 -7.99
CA LEU A 66 -19.89 23.36 -8.16
C LEU A 66 -19.14 23.84 -9.41
N ARG A 67 -18.65 22.91 -10.24
CA ARG A 67 -17.92 23.20 -11.49
C ARG A 67 -18.83 23.24 -12.71
#